data_AF-A0A7K6W8Y4-F1
#
_entry.id   AF-A0A7K6W8Y4-F1
#
_cell.length_a   1.000
_cell.length_b   1.000
_cell.length_c   1.000
_cell.angle_alpha   90.00
_cell.angle_beta   90.00
_cell.angle_gamma   90.00
#
_symmetry.space_group_name_H-M   'P 1'
#
loop_
_entity.id
_entity.type
_entity.pdbx_description
1 polymer ?
#
loop_
_entity_poly.entity_id
_entity_poly.type
_entity_poly.pdbx_seq_one_letter_code
_entity_poly.pdbx_strand_id
1 'polypeptide(L)'
;RFLTSRRAPREQPVAPFSYGQKGGTYYFPCQRWLAIEEDDGQIVRELVPVDEAFVKKDSENDGQSLATLGLEQKAKSTTYTVKVKTGDKKNAGTDANVFITLYGSKDDTGIVSLKASKINKNKFERGKIDEFTVESVDIGDLKKIKIGHDNKGNSNGWFLEWVEIDAPSLGQCLKFPCGRWLDKSEDDGAIERIIFPAGLQTTEYIPFVPYEITVYTSNIFGAGTDADVFIVLYGSDGICTQQKSLCLNKREQRMYFERNSVNQFIVELEDVGDVIEKIRIGHKGGGLNSGWHLDHVTVRRLLPNGK
;
A
#
# COMPACT_ATOMS: atom_id res chain seq x y z
N ARG A 1 -26.44 48.95 -43.12
CA ARG A 1 -25.73 48.64 -41.86
C ARG A 1 -25.81 47.14 -41.67
N PHE A 2 -24.66 46.46 -41.68
CA PHE A 2 -24.52 45.00 -41.71
C PHE A 2 -24.82 44.38 -40.34
N LEU A 3 -25.63 43.31 -40.31
CA LEU A 3 -25.82 42.43 -39.16
C LEU A 3 -24.72 41.37 -39.16
N THR A 4 -23.85 41.37 -38.16
CA THR A 4 -22.81 40.34 -37.97
C THR A 4 -23.38 39.18 -37.15
N SER A 5 -23.66 38.07 -37.83
CA SER A 5 -23.93 36.76 -37.20
C SER A 5 -22.60 36.22 -36.63
N ARG A 6 -22.49 36.15 -35.29
CA ARG A 6 -21.40 35.39 -34.64
C ARG A 6 -21.75 33.90 -34.73
N ARG A 7 -20.99 33.15 -35.51
CA ARG A 7 -21.01 31.68 -35.49
C ARG A 7 -20.42 31.20 -34.15
N ALA A 8 -21.11 30.25 -33.50
CA ALA A 8 -20.56 29.47 -32.41
C ALA A 8 -19.32 28.68 -32.89
N PRO A 9 -18.30 28.48 -32.05
CA PRO A 9 -17.13 27.70 -32.42
C PRO A 9 -17.54 26.25 -32.68
N ARG A 10 -17.04 25.68 -33.79
CA ARG A 10 -17.19 24.25 -34.09
C ARG A 10 -16.43 23.46 -33.04
N GLU A 11 -17.10 22.53 -32.38
CA GLU A 11 -16.44 21.43 -31.69
C GLU A 11 -15.58 20.68 -32.72
N GLN A 12 -14.27 20.66 -32.49
CA GLN A 12 -13.37 19.80 -33.25
C GLN A 12 -13.52 18.38 -32.67
N PRO A 13 -13.69 17.34 -33.51
CA PRO A 13 -13.67 15.98 -33.04
C PRO A 13 -12.29 15.67 -32.46
N VAL A 14 -12.26 15.28 -31.19
CA VAL A 14 -11.06 14.77 -30.51
C VAL A 14 -10.69 13.47 -31.24
N ALA A 15 -9.48 13.41 -31.81
CA ALA A 15 -9.00 12.22 -32.48
C ALA A 15 -8.98 11.02 -31.50
N PRO A 16 -9.29 9.80 -31.96
CA PRO A 16 -9.19 8.62 -31.11
C PRO A 16 -7.73 8.42 -30.65
N PHE A 17 -7.57 8.33 -29.34
CA PHE A 17 -6.33 8.14 -28.62
C PHE A 17 -5.55 6.91 -29.11
N SER A 18 -4.24 7.04 -29.29
CA SER A 18 -3.31 5.91 -29.27
C SER A 18 -2.97 5.59 -27.81
N TYR A 19 -3.78 4.74 -27.17
CA TYR A 19 -3.52 4.29 -25.80
C TYR A 19 -2.24 3.44 -25.71
N GLY A 20 -1.48 3.67 -24.64
CA GLY A 20 -0.73 2.65 -23.91
C GLY A 20 0.38 1.92 -24.67
N GLN A 21 1.61 2.43 -24.59
CA GLN A 21 2.74 1.50 -24.57
C GLN A 21 2.66 0.69 -23.27
N LYS A 22 2.79 -0.64 -23.35
CA LYS A 22 2.98 -1.51 -22.19
C LYS A 22 4.06 -0.90 -21.27
N GLY A 23 3.69 -0.54 -20.04
CA GLY A 23 4.60 0.06 -19.05
C GLY A 23 4.77 1.59 -19.12
N GLY A 24 3.93 2.31 -19.86
CA GLY A 24 3.94 3.77 -19.92
C GLY A 24 3.42 4.45 -18.63
N THR A 25 3.87 5.69 -18.40
CA THR A 25 3.39 6.55 -17.32
C THR A 25 2.13 7.28 -17.76
N TYR A 26 1.09 7.26 -16.91
CA TYR A 26 -0.15 8.03 -17.08
C TYR A 26 -0.06 9.33 -16.29
N TYR A 27 -0.54 10.44 -16.85
CA TYR A 27 -0.45 11.78 -16.26
C TYR A 27 -1.84 12.34 -15.98
N PHE A 28 -2.15 12.67 -14.73
CA PHE A 28 -3.45 13.11 -14.26
C PHE A 28 -3.38 14.54 -13.70
N PRO A 29 -3.61 15.59 -14.52
CA PRO A 29 -3.60 16.96 -14.06
C PRO A 29 -4.79 17.25 -13.15
N CYS A 30 -4.57 18.02 -12.09
CA CYS A 30 -5.62 18.46 -11.16
C CYS A 30 -5.65 19.99 -11.07
N GLN A 31 -4.56 20.60 -10.59
CA GLN A 31 -4.39 22.04 -10.33
C GLN A 31 -5.57 22.67 -9.57
N ARG A 32 -6.03 21.99 -8.53
CA ARG A 32 -7.25 22.35 -7.79
C ARG A 32 -7.06 22.14 -6.30
N TRP A 33 -7.82 22.90 -5.51
CA TRP A 33 -7.98 22.61 -4.09
C TRP A 33 -8.90 21.40 -3.91
N LEU A 34 -8.43 20.45 -3.11
CA LEU A 34 -9.20 19.41 -2.48
C LEU A 34 -9.43 19.86 -1.04
N ALA A 35 -10.44 20.69 -0.82
CA ALA A 35 -10.71 21.28 0.49
C ALA A 35 -12.18 21.71 0.57
N ILE A 36 -12.77 21.65 1.77
CA ILE A 36 -14.17 22.06 1.98
C ILE A 36 -14.31 23.59 1.93
N GLU A 37 -13.28 24.33 2.33
CA GLU A 37 -13.31 25.80 2.48
C GLU A 37 -12.69 26.54 1.28
N GLU A 38 -12.16 25.82 0.28
CA GLU A 38 -11.52 26.40 -0.91
C GLU A 38 -12.14 25.85 -2.20
N ASP A 39 -11.93 26.55 -3.31
CA ASP A 39 -12.38 26.20 -4.67
C ASP A 39 -13.86 25.79 -4.74
N ASP A 40 -14.15 24.50 -5.01
CA ASP A 40 -15.50 23.97 -5.18
C ASP A 40 -15.98 23.15 -3.98
N GLY A 41 -15.25 23.18 -2.86
CA GLY A 41 -15.61 22.47 -1.63
C GLY A 41 -15.41 20.95 -1.68
N GLN A 42 -14.90 20.40 -2.80
CA GLN A 42 -14.70 18.96 -2.96
C GLN A 42 -13.34 18.55 -2.39
N ILE A 43 -13.30 17.45 -1.63
CA ILE A 43 -12.06 16.85 -1.11
C ILE A 43 -11.61 15.60 -1.88
N VAL A 44 -12.30 15.30 -2.98
CA VAL A 44 -12.05 14.15 -3.85
C VAL A 44 -12.28 14.58 -5.30
N ARG A 45 -11.43 14.12 -6.21
CA ARG A 45 -11.58 14.35 -7.66
C ARG A 45 -11.44 13.03 -8.43
N GLU A 46 -12.21 12.91 -9.51
CA GLU A 46 -11.95 11.94 -10.57
C GLU A 46 -11.15 12.62 -11.68
N LEU A 47 -9.98 12.07 -12.02
CA LEU A 47 -9.06 12.63 -13.00
C LEU A 47 -8.87 11.63 -14.14
N VAL A 48 -8.89 12.14 -15.37
CA VAL A 48 -8.59 11.38 -16.58
C VAL A 48 -7.16 11.65 -17.03
N PRO A 49 -6.47 10.67 -17.64
CA PRO A 49 -5.11 10.88 -18.07
C PRO A 49 -5.04 11.80 -19.29
N VAL A 50 -3.94 12.53 -19.41
CA VAL A 50 -3.59 13.34 -20.58
C VAL A 50 -2.23 12.94 -21.12
N ASP A 51 -1.91 13.37 -22.34
CA ASP A 51 -0.57 13.22 -22.88
C ASP A 51 0.44 14.03 -22.04
N GLU A 52 1.63 13.47 -21.85
CA GLU A 52 2.73 14.06 -21.09
C GLU A 52 3.00 15.53 -21.49
N ALA A 53 2.83 15.87 -22.78
CA ALA A 53 3.03 17.21 -23.30
C ALA A 53 2.11 18.29 -22.66
N PHE A 54 0.99 17.88 -22.06
CA PHE A 54 0.06 18.80 -21.39
C PHE A 54 0.42 19.06 -19.92
N VAL A 55 1.36 18.30 -19.34
CA VAL A 55 1.79 18.45 -17.94
C VAL A 55 3.17 19.11 -17.84
N LYS A 56 4.09 18.79 -18.75
CA LYS A 56 5.51 19.22 -18.70
C LYS A 56 5.82 20.70 -19.02
N LYS A 57 4.86 21.63 -18.89
CA LYS A 57 5.11 23.00 -19.38
C LYS A 57 6.14 23.82 -18.60
N ASP A 58 6.49 23.50 -17.34
CA ASP A 58 7.46 24.31 -16.55
C ASP A 58 8.14 23.55 -15.37
N SER A 59 8.88 22.46 -15.58
CA SER A 59 9.67 21.85 -14.48
C SER A 59 11.01 21.23 -14.90
N GLU A 60 12.06 22.06 -14.97
CA GLU A 60 13.45 21.62 -14.92
C GLU A 60 13.87 21.40 -13.47
N ASN A 61 13.70 20.20 -12.90
CA ASN A 61 14.54 19.73 -11.80
C ASN A 61 14.40 18.21 -11.57
N ASP A 62 15.09 17.40 -12.37
CA ASP A 62 15.16 15.95 -12.14
C ASP A 62 16.33 15.65 -11.18
N GLY A 63 16.10 15.91 -9.90
CA GLY A 63 17.02 15.56 -8.82
C GLY A 63 16.97 14.06 -8.56
N GLN A 64 17.76 13.28 -9.30
CA GLN A 64 18.02 11.86 -9.01
C GLN A 64 18.62 11.73 -7.60
N SER A 65 17.76 11.39 -6.64
CA SER A 65 18.12 11.25 -5.22
C SER A 65 18.08 9.78 -4.79
N LEU A 66 18.73 9.49 -3.64
CA LEU A 66 18.78 8.19 -2.96
C LEU A 66 17.41 7.51 -2.79
N ALA A 67 16.31 8.25 -2.88
CA ALA A 67 14.95 7.73 -2.90
C ALA A 67 14.72 6.69 -4.01
N THR A 68 15.41 6.82 -5.16
CA THR A 68 15.26 5.94 -6.32
C THR A 68 15.61 4.48 -5.99
N LEU A 69 16.71 4.24 -5.26
CA LEU A 69 17.14 2.88 -4.89
C LEU A 69 16.16 2.20 -3.92
N GLY A 70 15.65 2.94 -2.93
CA GLY A 70 14.65 2.42 -1.99
C GLY A 70 13.35 2.07 -2.68
N LEU A 71 12.94 2.87 -3.66
CA LEU A 71 11.75 2.63 -4.47
C LEU A 71 11.94 1.46 -5.43
N GLU A 72 13.10 1.34 -6.10
CA GLU A 72 13.41 0.16 -6.92
C GLU A 72 13.39 -1.15 -6.13
N GLN A 73 13.88 -1.13 -4.89
CA GLN A 73 13.78 -2.28 -4.00
C GLN A 73 12.31 -2.56 -3.65
N LYS A 74 11.54 -1.52 -3.30
CA LYS A 74 10.12 -1.62 -2.96
C LYS A 74 9.29 -2.18 -4.13
N ALA A 75 9.61 -1.81 -5.37
CA ALA A 75 8.99 -2.31 -6.60
C ALA A 75 9.20 -3.83 -6.80
N LYS A 76 10.28 -4.37 -6.23
CA LYS A 76 10.66 -5.78 -6.30
C LYS A 76 10.38 -6.52 -4.99
N SER A 77 9.73 -5.86 -4.04
CA SER A 77 9.39 -6.43 -2.74
C SER A 77 7.93 -6.81 -2.69
N THR A 78 7.62 -7.82 -1.88
CA THR A 78 6.25 -8.19 -1.53
C THR A 78 5.98 -7.78 -0.09
N THR A 79 4.79 -7.21 0.14
CA THR A 79 4.31 -6.91 1.48
C THR A 79 3.48 -8.09 2.00
N TYR A 80 3.90 -8.67 3.11
CA TYR A 80 3.20 -9.75 3.81
C TYR A 80 2.41 -9.17 4.99
N THR A 81 1.10 -9.38 5.00
CA THR A 81 0.26 -9.09 6.18
C THR A 81 0.23 -10.33 7.07
N VAL A 82 0.89 -10.26 8.22
CA VAL A 82 1.02 -11.36 9.18
C VAL A 82 0.02 -11.16 10.31
N LYS A 83 -1.01 -12.00 10.36
CA LYS A 83 -1.95 -12.07 11.48
C LYS A 83 -1.59 -13.20 12.41
N VAL A 84 -1.42 -12.90 13.69
CA VAL A 84 -1.04 -13.85 14.73
C VAL A 84 -2.18 -13.97 15.73
N LYS A 85 -2.69 -15.19 15.93
CA LYS A 85 -3.71 -15.47 16.94
C LYS A 85 -3.08 -16.11 18.17
N THR A 86 -3.13 -15.40 19.28
CA THR A 86 -2.91 -16.00 20.60
C THR A 86 -4.18 -16.74 21.01
N GLY A 87 -4.05 -17.99 21.46
CA GLY A 87 -5.21 -18.79 21.81
C GLY A 87 -5.89 -18.35 23.09
N ASP A 88 -7.11 -18.83 23.29
CA ASP A 88 -7.94 -18.48 24.46
C ASP A 88 -7.78 -19.48 25.61
N LYS A 89 -6.54 -19.76 26.01
CA LYS A 89 -6.22 -20.56 27.19
C LYS A 89 -5.80 -19.67 28.36
N LYS A 90 -5.97 -20.17 29.59
CA LYS A 90 -5.47 -19.47 30.78
C LYS A 90 -3.96 -19.22 30.63
N ASN A 91 -3.53 -17.99 30.87
CA ASN A 91 -2.14 -17.54 30.74
C ASN A 91 -1.52 -17.73 29.33
N ALA A 92 -2.34 -17.72 28.28
CA ALA A 92 -1.86 -17.89 26.91
C ALA A 92 -1.08 -16.70 26.35
N GLY A 93 -1.20 -15.51 26.96
CA GLY A 93 -0.58 -14.28 26.47
C GLY A 93 0.87 -14.13 26.91
N THR A 94 1.66 -13.39 26.12
CA THR A 94 3.09 -13.21 26.37
C THR A 94 3.50 -11.74 26.32
N ASP A 95 4.42 -11.37 27.22
CA ASP A 95 5.14 -10.09 27.20
C ASP A 95 6.51 -10.21 26.51
N ALA A 96 6.88 -11.41 26.06
CA ALA A 96 8.16 -11.66 25.40
C ALA A 96 8.20 -11.02 24.01
N ASN A 97 9.42 -10.79 23.49
CA ASN A 97 9.57 -10.25 22.14
C ASN A 97 9.38 -11.35 21.11
N VAL A 98 8.25 -11.32 20.40
CA VAL A 98 7.94 -12.28 19.34
C VAL A 98 8.64 -11.91 18.03
N PHE A 99 9.15 -12.92 17.34
CA PHE A 99 9.79 -12.81 16.04
C PHE A 99 9.31 -13.88 15.07
N ILE A 100 9.45 -13.62 13.77
CA ILE A 100 9.09 -14.53 12.69
C ILE A 100 10.15 -14.52 11.58
N THR A 101 10.31 -15.65 10.90
CA THR A 101 11.03 -15.78 9.62
C THR A 101 10.13 -16.48 8.62
N LEU A 102 9.97 -15.91 7.42
CA LEU A 102 9.22 -16.50 6.32
C LEU A 102 10.21 -17.16 5.37
N TYR A 103 10.02 -18.45 5.09
CA TYR A 103 10.87 -19.21 4.16
C TYR A 103 10.11 -19.45 2.87
N GLY A 104 10.59 -18.83 1.79
CA GLY A 104 10.07 -19.06 0.46
C GLY A 104 10.91 -20.06 -0.34
N SER A 105 10.56 -20.25 -1.61
CA SER A 105 11.27 -21.16 -2.52
C SER A 105 12.61 -20.61 -3.04
N LYS A 106 12.84 -19.31 -2.95
CA LYS A 106 14.06 -18.63 -3.44
C LYS A 106 14.96 -18.14 -2.30
N ASP A 107 14.36 -17.61 -1.24
CA ASP A 107 15.08 -16.99 -0.12
C ASP A 107 14.23 -16.99 1.17
N ASP A 108 14.72 -16.36 2.23
CA ASP A 108 13.98 -16.09 3.46
C ASP A 108 14.10 -14.64 3.94
N THR A 109 13.20 -14.23 4.85
CA THR A 109 13.14 -12.84 5.34
C THR A 109 14.20 -12.50 6.38
N GLY A 110 15.01 -13.47 6.81
CA GLY A 110 15.70 -13.42 8.09
C GLY A 110 14.75 -13.29 9.28
N ILE A 111 15.28 -12.93 10.45
CA ILE A 111 14.49 -12.74 11.67
C ILE A 111 13.84 -11.35 11.64
N VAL A 112 12.51 -11.32 11.65
CA VAL A 112 11.72 -10.09 11.71
C VAL A 112 11.02 -10.00 13.07
N SER A 113 11.31 -8.94 13.84
CA SER A 113 10.64 -8.70 15.13
C SER A 113 9.24 -8.11 14.93
N LEU A 114 8.24 -8.70 15.56
CA LEU A 114 6.85 -8.26 15.48
C LEU A 114 6.54 -7.19 16.55
N LYS A 115 7.07 -5.98 16.35
CA LYS A 115 7.10 -4.93 17.39
C LYS A 115 5.83 -4.08 17.49
N ALA A 116 5.18 -3.81 16.35
CA ALA A 116 4.07 -2.85 16.26
C ALA A 116 2.89 -3.47 15.52
N SER A 117 1.88 -3.91 16.29
CA SER A 117 0.62 -4.40 15.74
C SER A 117 -0.21 -3.21 15.24
N LYS A 118 -0.86 -3.37 14.09
CA LYS A 118 -1.78 -2.38 13.53
C LYS A 118 -3.08 -2.27 14.33
N ILE A 119 -3.43 -3.32 15.08
CA ILE A 119 -4.73 -3.46 15.73
C ILE A 119 -4.64 -3.18 17.23
N ASN A 120 -3.62 -3.72 17.91
CA ASN A 120 -3.50 -3.61 19.37
C ASN A 120 -2.20 -2.94 19.80
N LYS A 121 -2.28 -2.07 20.82
CA LYS A 121 -1.09 -1.51 21.47
C LYS A 121 -0.38 -2.55 22.33
N ASN A 122 -1.16 -3.30 23.11
CA ASN A 122 -0.66 -4.45 23.85
C ASN A 122 -0.89 -5.71 23.01
N LYS A 123 0.20 -6.41 22.67
CA LYS A 123 0.23 -7.42 21.61
C LYS A 123 0.28 -8.80 22.24
N PHE A 124 -0.11 -9.81 21.48
CA PHE A 124 -0.03 -11.22 21.85
C PHE A 124 -0.83 -11.57 23.10
N GLU A 125 -1.85 -10.78 23.42
CA GLU A 125 -2.74 -11.00 24.54
C GLU A 125 -3.67 -12.19 24.32
N ARG A 126 -4.05 -12.86 25.42
CA ARG A 126 -4.93 -14.03 25.38
C ARG A 126 -6.17 -13.79 24.50
N GLY A 127 -6.41 -14.70 23.55
CA GLY A 127 -7.56 -14.66 22.66
C GLY A 127 -7.56 -13.52 21.64
N LYS A 128 -6.52 -12.68 21.58
CA LYS A 128 -6.42 -11.57 20.63
C LYS A 128 -5.75 -11.99 19.32
N ILE A 129 -6.05 -11.22 18.28
CA ILE A 129 -5.38 -11.27 16.99
C ILE A 129 -4.59 -9.98 16.84
N ASP A 130 -3.32 -10.11 16.53
CA ASP A 130 -2.45 -9.01 16.16
C ASP A 130 -2.13 -9.07 14.67
N GLU A 131 -1.95 -7.91 14.05
CA GLU A 131 -1.62 -7.80 12.62
C GLU A 131 -0.35 -6.97 12.43
N PHE A 132 0.59 -7.51 11.67
CA PHE A 132 1.88 -6.90 11.38
C PHE A 132 2.12 -6.82 9.88
N THR A 133 3.00 -5.91 9.48
CA THR A 133 3.55 -5.86 8.12
C THR A 133 4.96 -6.41 8.14
N VAL A 134 5.26 -7.34 7.24
CA VAL A 134 6.62 -7.81 6.94
C VAL A 134 6.88 -7.54 5.46
N GLU A 135 8.01 -6.93 5.14
CA GLU A 135 8.39 -6.64 3.75
C GLU A 135 9.67 -7.39 3.43
N SER A 136 9.71 -7.99 2.25
CA SER A 136 10.89 -8.69 1.77
C SER A 136 10.96 -8.65 0.26
N VAL A 137 12.18 -8.69 -0.27
CA VAL A 137 12.42 -8.99 -1.69
C VAL A 137 11.85 -10.38 -2.01
N ASP A 138 11.64 -10.67 -3.30
CA ASP A 138 11.16 -11.94 -3.85
C ASP A 138 11.80 -13.19 -3.20
N ILE A 139 11.15 -13.69 -2.14
CA ILE A 139 11.46 -14.98 -1.50
C ILE A 139 10.85 -16.15 -2.28
N GLY A 140 10.12 -15.90 -3.37
CA GLY A 140 9.32 -16.90 -4.09
C GLY A 140 8.09 -17.37 -3.30
N ASP A 141 7.60 -18.57 -3.62
CA ASP A 141 6.41 -19.11 -2.98
C ASP A 141 6.67 -19.39 -1.49
N LEU A 142 5.83 -18.86 -0.61
CA LEU A 142 5.93 -19.10 0.84
C LEU A 142 5.70 -20.59 1.17
N LYS A 143 6.69 -21.26 1.78
CA LYS A 143 6.63 -22.70 2.09
C LYS A 143 6.43 -23.02 3.55
N LYS A 144 7.01 -22.23 4.46
CA LYS A 144 6.93 -22.44 5.91
C LYS A 144 7.30 -21.16 6.65
N ILE A 145 6.99 -21.13 7.93
CA ILE A 145 7.42 -20.07 8.83
C ILE A 145 8.18 -20.64 10.01
N LYS A 146 9.09 -19.85 10.58
CA LYS A 146 9.60 -20.06 11.93
C LYS A 146 9.10 -18.90 12.80
N ILE A 147 8.44 -19.20 13.91
CA ILE A 147 7.93 -18.19 14.83
C ILE A 147 8.30 -18.57 16.26
N GLY A 148 8.64 -17.57 17.08
CA GLY A 148 9.06 -17.79 18.45
C GLY A 148 9.19 -16.49 19.23
N HIS A 149 9.72 -16.60 20.44
CA HIS A 149 9.95 -15.46 21.31
C HIS A 149 11.28 -15.58 22.07
N ASP A 150 11.76 -14.48 22.64
CA ASP A 150 13.06 -14.42 23.33
C ASP A 150 13.04 -14.89 24.80
N ASN A 151 11.90 -15.42 25.26
CA ASN A 151 11.69 -15.90 26.63
C ASN A 151 11.95 -14.85 27.73
N LYS A 152 11.89 -13.55 27.40
CA LYS A 152 11.98 -12.45 28.38
C LYS A 152 10.61 -12.01 28.87
N GLY A 153 10.59 -11.17 29.90
CA GLY A 153 9.36 -10.67 30.52
C GLY A 153 8.86 -11.57 31.65
N ASN A 154 7.82 -11.13 32.34
CA ASN A 154 7.25 -11.82 33.50
C ASN A 154 6.28 -12.94 33.10
N SER A 155 5.55 -12.76 32.00
CA SER A 155 4.71 -13.80 31.36
C SER A 155 5.35 -14.18 30.03
N ASN A 156 6.31 -15.09 30.05
CA ASN A 156 7.05 -15.49 28.85
C ASN A 156 6.39 -16.66 28.10
N GLY A 157 5.58 -17.47 28.76
CA GLY A 157 4.78 -18.53 28.15
C GLY A 157 3.79 -18.01 27.12
N TRP A 158 3.70 -18.67 25.97
CA TRP A 158 2.80 -18.24 24.90
C TRP A 158 2.08 -19.41 24.27
N PHE A 159 0.75 -19.36 24.20
CA PHE A 159 -0.01 -20.34 23.43
C PHE A 159 -0.38 -19.75 22.07
N LEU A 160 0.39 -20.13 21.04
CA LEU A 160 0.12 -19.73 19.66
C LEU A 160 -0.94 -20.65 19.06
N GLU A 161 -2.07 -20.07 18.65
CA GLU A 161 -3.15 -20.82 18.02
C GLU A 161 -2.87 -21.04 16.53
N TRP A 162 -2.65 -19.96 15.79
CA TRP A 162 -2.32 -19.98 14.36
C TRP A 162 -1.67 -18.68 13.91
N VAL A 163 -1.00 -18.73 12.75
CA VAL A 163 -0.57 -17.57 11.98
C VAL A 163 -1.27 -17.60 10.63
N GLU A 164 -1.68 -16.45 10.10
CA GLU A 164 -2.21 -16.28 8.76
C GLU A 164 -1.37 -15.24 8.04
N ILE A 165 -0.96 -15.53 6.81
CA ILE A 165 -0.09 -14.65 6.03
C ILE A 165 -0.73 -14.41 4.68
N ASP A 166 -1.11 -13.16 4.46
CA ASP A 166 -1.62 -12.68 3.18
C ASP A 166 -0.48 -12.00 2.40
N ALA A 167 -0.28 -12.43 1.16
CA ALA A 167 0.75 -11.97 0.24
C ALA A 167 0.11 -11.53 -1.09
N PRO A 168 -0.36 -10.28 -1.20
CA PRO A 168 -1.12 -9.80 -2.36
C PRO A 168 -0.41 -9.96 -3.68
N SER A 169 0.88 -9.63 -3.79
CA SER A 169 1.61 -9.82 -5.05
C SER A 169 1.90 -11.27 -5.42
N LEU A 170 1.66 -12.22 -4.53
CA LEU A 170 1.66 -13.65 -4.85
C LEU A 170 0.24 -14.18 -5.09
N GLY A 171 -0.80 -13.42 -4.73
CA GLY A 171 -2.19 -13.86 -4.82
C GLY A 171 -2.51 -15.00 -3.85
N GLN A 172 -1.89 -15.02 -2.67
CA GLN A 172 -2.03 -16.14 -1.72
C GLN A 172 -2.26 -15.65 -0.29
N CYS A 173 -3.21 -16.27 0.41
CA CYS A 173 -3.37 -16.15 1.85
C CYS A 173 -3.26 -17.53 2.50
N LEU A 174 -2.17 -17.75 3.23
CA LEU A 174 -1.80 -19.04 3.81
C LEU A 174 -2.09 -19.09 5.31
N LYS A 175 -2.67 -20.19 5.77
CA LYS A 175 -2.92 -20.46 7.20
C LYS A 175 -1.90 -21.45 7.76
N PHE A 176 -1.31 -21.13 8.90
CA PHE A 176 -0.32 -21.93 9.62
C PHE A 176 -0.84 -22.28 11.02
N PRO A 177 -1.59 -23.38 11.16
CA PRO A 177 -2.05 -23.85 12.47
C PRO A 177 -0.86 -24.25 13.36
N CYS A 178 -0.87 -23.82 14.62
CA CYS A 178 0.12 -24.20 15.62
C CYS A 178 -0.52 -25.03 16.73
N GLY A 179 -1.43 -24.42 17.50
CA GLY A 179 -2.17 -25.06 18.58
C GLY A 179 -1.29 -25.58 19.73
N ARG A 180 -0.13 -24.97 19.97
CA ARG A 180 0.90 -25.47 20.88
C ARG A 180 1.44 -24.37 21.78
N TRP A 181 1.95 -24.77 22.94
CA TRP A 181 2.69 -23.84 23.79
C TRP A 181 4.09 -23.61 23.20
N LEU A 182 4.52 -22.36 23.32
CA LEU A 182 5.88 -21.87 23.15
C LEU A 182 6.30 -21.37 24.54
N ASP A 183 6.80 -22.28 25.37
CA ASP A 183 7.08 -22.07 26.79
C ASP A 183 8.01 -23.18 27.27
N LYS A 184 9.00 -22.86 28.12
CA LYS A 184 9.94 -23.85 28.68
C LYS A 184 9.31 -24.79 29.72
N SER A 185 8.16 -24.43 30.26
CA SER A 185 7.46 -25.13 31.35
C SER A 185 6.18 -25.83 30.91
N GLU A 186 5.74 -25.64 29.67
CA GLU A 186 4.54 -26.26 29.11
C GLU A 186 4.88 -27.08 27.84
N ASP A 187 4.00 -28.02 27.50
CA ASP A 187 4.10 -28.87 26.29
C ASP A 187 5.47 -29.58 26.16
N ASP A 188 6.26 -29.26 25.14
CA ASP A 188 7.58 -29.85 24.88
C ASP A 188 8.76 -28.95 25.27
N GLY A 189 8.51 -27.81 25.94
CA GLY A 189 9.54 -26.88 26.37
C GLY A 189 10.10 -25.97 25.26
N ALA A 190 9.61 -26.08 24.02
CA ALA A 190 10.09 -25.27 22.91
C ALA A 190 9.59 -23.83 23.02
N ILE A 191 10.41 -22.84 22.66
CA ILE A 191 10.05 -21.40 22.61
C ILE A 191 10.00 -20.83 21.17
N GLU A 192 10.28 -21.70 20.20
CA GLU A 192 10.18 -21.42 18.78
C GLU A 192 9.74 -22.68 18.02
N ARG A 193 9.00 -22.51 16.92
CA ARG A 193 8.53 -23.61 16.08
C ARG A 193 8.62 -23.28 14.60
N ILE A 194 8.94 -24.30 13.80
CA ILE A 194 8.74 -24.28 12.36
C ILE A 194 7.35 -24.84 12.07
N ILE A 195 6.56 -24.09 11.31
CA ILE A 195 5.15 -24.41 11.01
C ILE A 195 4.93 -24.37 9.51
N PHE A 196 4.15 -25.31 9.00
CA PHE A 196 3.83 -25.46 7.59
C PHE A 196 2.38 -25.02 7.31
N PRO A 197 2.08 -24.52 6.10
CA PRO A 197 0.75 -24.08 5.75
C PRO A 197 -0.20 -25.26 5.66
N ALA A 198 -1.42 -25.08 6.15
CA ALA A 198 -2.52 -26.03 5.97
C ALA A 198 -3.18 -25.75 4.62
N GLY A 199 -2.83 -26.52 3.58
CA GLY A 199 -3.28 -26.28 2.20
C GLY A 199 -4.80 -26.18 2.02
N LEU A 200 -5.60 -26.91 2.80
CA LEU A 200 -7.08 -26.83 2.75
C LEU A 200 -7.65 -25.52 3.34
N GLN A 201 -6.84 -24.75 4.07
CA GLN A 201 -7.19 -23.47 4.66
C GLN A 201 -6.51 -22.29 3.94
N THR A 202 -5.68 -22.58 2.92
CA THR A 202 -5.04 -21.57 2.09
C THR A 202 -5.99 -21.14 0.98
N THR A 203 -6.03 -19.84 0.69
CA THR A 203 -6.79 -19.29 -0.44
C THR A 203 -5.85 -18.68 -1.47
N GLU A 204 -6.20 -18.81 -2.74
CA GLU A 204 -5.53 -18.16 -3.86
C GLU A 204 -6.48 -17.16 -4.54
N TYR A 205 -5.93 -16.07 -5.05
CA TYR A 205 -6.66 -15.00 -5.72
C TYR A 205 -5.78 -14.34 -6.79
N ILE A 206 -6.37 -13.46 -7.59
CA ILE A 206 -5.63 -12.74 -8.63
C ILE A 206 -4.53 -11.89 -7.97
N PRO A 207 -3.24 -12.11 -8.29
CA PRO A 207 -2.15 -11.37 -7.67
C PRO A 207 -2.27 -9.87 -7.91
N PHE A 208 -1.93 -9.11 -6.88
CA PHE A 208 -1.84 -7.66 -6.95
C PHE A 208 -0.57 -7.27 -7.69
N VAL A 209 -0.64 -6.18 -8.44
CA VAL A 209 0.51 -5.63 -9.15
C VAL A 209 0.98 -4.34 -8.48
N PRO A 210 2.30 -4.09 -8.43
CA PRO A 210 2.82 -2.84 -7.91
C PRO A 210 2.53 -1.71 -8.88
N TYR A 211 1.99 -0.60 -8.36
CA TYR A 211 1.87 0.67 -9.06
C TYR A 211 2.79 1.68 -8.41
N GLU A 212 3.58 2.36 -9.23
CA GLU A 212 4.29 3.58 -8.84
C GLU A 212 3.35 4.76 -9.01
N ILE A 213 3.17 5.53 -7.94
CA ILE A 213 2.27 6.66 -7.87
C ILE A 213 3.08 7.85 -7.38
N THR A 214 3.23 8.86 -8.22
CA THR A 214 3.94 10.10 -7.86
C THR A 214 2.95 11.24 -7.77
N VAL A 215 2.91 11.87 -6.60
CA VAL A 215 1.99 12.95 -6.26
C VAL A 215 2.77 14.26 -6.18
N TYR A 216 2.30 15.27 -6.92
CA TYR A 216 2.89 16.59 -6.95
C TYR A 216 1.96 17.57 -6.22
N THR A 217 2.40 18.06 -5.06
CA THR A 217 1.70 19.13 -4.35
C THR A 217 2.18 20.48 -4.86
N SER A 218 1.25 21.37 -5.23
CA SER A 218 1.60 22.67 -5.83
C SER A 218 2.41 23.56 -4.88
N ASN A 219 3.07 24.58 -5.43
CA ASN A 219 3.78 25.61 -4.64
C ASN A 219 2.87 26.75 -4.14
N ILE A 220 1.55 26.58 -4.19
CA ILE A 220 0.60 27.58 -3.68
C ILE A 220 0.71 27.66 -2.15
N PHE A 221 0.52 28.85 -1.59
CA PHE A 221 0.53 29.04 -0.15
C PHE A 221 -0.53 28.15 0.52
N GLY A 222 -0.14 27.38 1.55
CA GLY A 222 -1.06 26.46 2.23
C GLY A 222 -1.41 25.18 1.46
N ALA A 223 -0.72 24.87 0.35
CA ALA A 223 -1.06 23.73 -0.50
C ALA A 223 -0.87 22.35 0.14
N GLY A 224 -0.16 22.23 1.27
CA GLY A 224 0.17 20.94 1.86
C GLY A 224 -0.93 20.39 2.79
N THR A 225 -0.91 19.07 3.04
CA THR A 225 -1.89 18.40 3.91
C THR A 225 -1.25 17.31 4.76
N ASP A 226 -1.78 17.12 5.98
CA ASP A 226 -1.47 15.99 6.86
C ASP A 226 -2.60 14.94 6.89
N ALA A 227 -3.59 15.09 6.01
CA ALA A 227 -4.73 14.18 5.93
C ALA A 227 -4.34 12.84 5.29
N ASP A 228 -5.20 11.84 5.50
CA ASP A 228 -5.02 10.52 4.89
C ASP A 228 -5.37 10.55 3.40
N VAL A 229 -4.38 10.84 2.56
CA VAL A 229 -4.52 10.83 1.09
C VAL A 229 -4.71 9.40 0.59
N PHE A 230 -5.71 9.20 -0.28
CA PHE A 230 -6.05 7.92 -0.86
C PHE A 230 -6.21 8.00 -2.38
N ILE A 231 -6.11 6.83 -3.03
CA ILE A 231 -6.34 6.68 -4.47
C ILE A 231 -7.21 5.45 -4.77
N VAL A 232 -7.91 5.49 -5.90
CA VAL A 232 -8.55 4.36 -6.59
C VAL A 232 -8.15 4.44 -8.05
N LEU A 233 -7.70 3.32 -8.64
CA LEU A 233 -7.45 3.22 -10.08
C LEU A 233 -8.64 2.55 -10.76
N TYR A 234 -9.01 3.04 -11.94
CA TYR A 234 -10.05 2.44 -12.79
C TYR A 234 -9.42 2.08 -14.13
N GLY A 235 -9.56 0.82 -14.50
CA GLY A 235 -9.22 0.33 -15.84
C GLY A 235 -10.46 0.05 -16.66
N SER A 236 -10.25 -0.65 -17.78
CA SER A 236 -11.33 -0.97 -18.71
C SER A 236 -12.33 -1.97 -18.13
N ASP A 237 -13.53 -1.99 -18.73
CA ASP A 237 -14.63 -2.88 -18.37
C ASP A 237 -15.10 -2.78 -16.91
N GLY A 238 -14.86 -1.63 -16.28
CA GLY A 238 -15.30 -1.35 -14.91
C GLY A 238 -14.44 -1.98 -13.82
N ILE A 239 -13.27 -2.54 -14.15
CA ILE A 239 -12.30 -3.02 -13.17
C ILE A 239 -11.74 -1.83 -12.39
N CYS A 240 -11.77 -1.90 -11.06
CA CYS A 240 -11.18 -0.87 -10.21
C CYS A 240 -10.54 -1.48 -8.96
N THR A 241 -9.55 -0.77 -8.43
CA THR A 241 -8.93 -1.13 -7.15
C THR A 241 -9.88 -0.81 -6.00
N GLN A 242 -9.61 -1.37 -4.83
CA GLN A 242 -10.15 -0.78 -3.61
C GLN A 242 -9.52 0.59 -3.33
N GLN A 243 -10.18 1.37 -2.49
CA GLN A 243 -9.63 2.65 -2.04
C GLN A 243 -8.43 2.41 -1.13
N LYS A 244 -7.26 2.90 -1.55
CA LYS A 244 -6.00 2.68 -0.85
C LYS A 244 -5.43 3.99 -0.33
N SER A 245 -5.17 4.06 0.97
CA SER A 245 -4.38 5.13 1.58
C SER A 245 -2.92 5.01 1.12
N LEU A 246 -2.32 6.13 0.70
CA LEU A 246 -0.93 6.17 0.22
C LEU A 246 0.08 6.08 1.37
N CYS A 247 -0.26 6.66 2.52
CA CYS A 247 0.54 6.58 3.74
C CYS A 247 0.10 5.39 4.60
N LEU A 248 1.07 4.69 5.22
CA LEU A 248 0.81 3.54 6.09
C LEU A 248 0.32 3.94 7.48
N ASN A 249 0.65 5.16 7.93
CA ASN A 249 0.39 5.61 9.30
C ASN A 249 0.41 7.14 9.42
N LYS A 250 -0.03 7.64 10.59
CA LYS A 250 -0.07 9.07 10.92
C LYS A 250 1.29 9.79 10.96
N ARG A 251 2.41 9.05 11.04
CA ARG A 251 3.74 9.65 11.01
C ARG A 251 4.11 10.00 9.57
N GLU A 252 3.89 9.08 8.65
CA GLU A 252 4.07 9.31 7.20
C GLU A 252 3.16 10.42 6.68
N GLN A 253 1.90 10.46 7.11
CA GLN A 253 0.96 11.53 6.74
C GLN A 253 1.49 12.95 7.05
N ARG A 254 2.32 13.12 8.11
CA ARG A 254 2.93 14.41 8.47
C ARG A 254 4.27 14.70 7.78
N MET A 255 4.76 13.76 6.98
CA MET A 255 6.05 13.86 6.29
C MET A 255 5.87 14.04 4.78
N TYR A 256 4.71 13.64 4.26
CA TYR A 256 4.37 13.72 2.84
C TYR A 256 3.35 14.82 2.57
N PHE A 257 3.18 15.12 1.28
CA PHE A 257 2.24 16.09 0.73
C PHE A 257 2.46 17.51 1.22
N GLU A 258 3.71 17.86 1.56
CA GLU A 258 4.11 19.22 1.88
C GLU A 258 3.99 20.14 0.65
N ARG A 259 3.87 21.46 0.86
CA ARG A 259 3.86 22.44 -0.23
C ARG A 259 5.12 22.28 -1.11
N ASN A 260 4.93 22.32 -2.44
CA ASN A 260 6.00 22.20 -3.43
C ASN A 260 6.82 20.90 -3.30
N SER A 261 6.17 19.81 -2.86
CA SER A 261 6.80 18.51 -2.73
C SER A 261 6.36 17.56 -3.85
N VAL A 262 7.26 16.61 -4.14
CA VAL A 262 7.00 15.46 -5.00
C VAL A 262 7.19 14.22 -4.15
N ASN A 263 6.16 13.41 -4.02
CA ASN A 263 6.21 12.19 -3.22
C ASN A 263 5.82 10.98 -4.05
N GLN A 264 6.67 9.96 -4.02
CA GLN A 264 6.52 8.75 -4.80
C GLN A 264 6.25 7.57 -3.90
N PHE A 265 5.25 6.77 -4.29
CA PHE A 265 4.77 5.61 -3.56
C PHE A 265 4.79 4.41 -4.48
N ILE A 266 5.13 3.24 -3.93
CA ILE A 266 4.90 1.97 -4.61
C ILE A 266 3.89 1.19 -3.80
N VAL A 267 2.79 0.84 -4.45
CA VAL A 267 1.62 0.28 -3.81
C VAL A 267 1.13 -0.94 -4.56
N GLU A 268 1.02 -2.07 -3.87
CA GLU A 268 0.41 -3.30 -4.40
C GLU A 268 -1.11 -3.11 -4.41
N LEU A 269 -1.70 -3.15 -5.61
CA LEU A 269 -3.14 -2.98 -5.85
C LEU A 269 -3.67 -4.06 -6.79
N GLU A 270 -5.00 -4.22 -6.82
CA GLU A 270 -5.66 -5.06 -7.82
C GLU A 270 -5.22 -4.67 -9.24
N ASP A 271 -5.02 -5.66 -10.11
CA ASP A 271 -4.61 -5.43 -11.49
C ASP A 271 -5.77 -4.86 -12.31
N VAL A 272 -5.72 -3.56 -12.62
CA VAL A 272 -6.72 -2.88 -13.46
C VAL A 272 -6.48 -3.06 -14.97
N GLY A 273 -5.47 -3.84 -15.37
CA GLY A 273 -5.15 -4.12 -16.76
C GLY A 273 -4.18 -3.10 -17.38
N ASP A 274 -4.06 -3.15 -18.70
CA ASP A 274 -3.07 -2.37 -19.45
C ASP A 274 -3.44 -0.89 -19.60
N VAL A 275 -4.74 -0.58 -19.45
CA VAL A 275 -5.31 0.76 -19.61
C VAL A 275 -5.80 1.26 -18.26
N ILE A 276 -5.31 2.44 -17.85
CA ILE A 276 -5.90 3.21 -16.73
C ILE A 276 -6.75 4.32 -17.35
N GLU A 277 -8.07 4.23 -17.18
CA GLU A 277 -9.04 5.16 -17.77
C GLU A 277 -9.20 6.43 -16.93
N LYS A 278 -9.15 6.28 -15.60
CA LYS A 278 -9.22 7.38 -14.65
C LYS A 278 -8.67 6.98 -13.29
N ILE A 279 -8.41 7.98 -12.44
CA ILE A 279 -8.16 7.79 -11.01
C ILE A 279 -9.18 8.57 -10.20
N ARG A 280 -9.46 8.10 -8.99
CA ARG A 280 -10.13 8.90 -7.95
C ARG A 280 -9.12 9.15 -6.84
N ILE A 281 -8.77 10.41 -6.61
CA ILE A 281 -7.82 10.82 -5.57
C ILE A 281 -8.46 11.83 -4.63
N GLY A 282 -8.15 11.74 -3.36
CA GLY A 282 -8.67 12.63 -2.34
C GLY A 282 -8.04 12.36 -0.99
N HIS A 283 -8.58 12.94 0.06
CA HIS A 283 -8.10 12.71 1.42
C HIS A 283 -9.25 12.53 2.42
N LYS A 284 -8.97 11.84 3.54
CA LYS A 284 -9.89 11.73 4.68
C LYS A 284 -9.47 12.74 5.74
N GLY A 285 -9.85 14.00 5.54
CA GLY A 285 -9.68 15.08 6.52
C GLY A 285 -10.83 15.12 7.53
N GLY A 286 -10.52 15.39 8.80
CA GLY A 286 -11.50 15.51 9.90
C GLY A 286 -11.41 16.82 10.69
N GLY A 287 -10.72 17.85 10.17
CA GLY A 287 -10.50 19.12 10.88
C GLY A 287 -10.20 20.32 9.97
N LEU A 288 -10.19 21.52 10.59
CA LEU A 288 -9.82 22.81 10.00
C LEU A 288 -8.41 22.70 9.37
N ASN A 289 -8.21 23.27 8.18
CA ASN A 289 -6.93 23.29 7.43
C ASN A 289 -6.41 21.96 6.89
N SER A 290 -7.27 20.94 6.69
CA SER A 290 -6.88 19.73 5.95
C SER A 290 -6.84 19.92 4.42
N GLY A 291 -7.09 21.14 3.95
CA GLY A 291 -7.14 21.48 2.53
C GLY A 291 -5.82 21.20 1.84
N TRP A 292 -5.90 20.69 0.62
CA TRP A 292 -4.75 20.24 -0.14
C TRP A 292 -4.84 20.78 -1.56
N HIS A 293 -3.80 21.46 -2.06
CA HIS A 293 -3.78 21.83 -3.47
C HIS A 293 -2.93 20.83 -4.25
N LEU A 294 -3.62 19.95 -4.98
CA LEU A 294 -2.99 18.94 -5.83
C LEU A 294 -2.66 19.53 -7.19
N ASP A 295 -1.41 19.42 -7.60
CA ASP A 295 -0.95 19.84 -8.92
C ASP A 295 -1.32 18.79 -9.97
N HIS A 296 -0.72 17.62 -9.88
CA HIS A 296 -0.99 16.47 -10.73
C HIS A 296 -0.50 15.18 -10.06
N VAL A 297 -0.93 14.05 -10.62
CA VAL A 297 -0.49 12.71 -10.23
C VAL A 297 0.06 12.01 -11.46
N THR A 298 1.13 11.23 -11.29
CA THR A 298 1.53 10.25 -12.31
C THR A 298 1.36 8.84 -11.76
N VAL A 299 0.95 7.91 -12.63
CA VAL A 299 0.79 6.50 -12.27
C VAL A 299 1.48 5.65 -13.31
N ARG A 300 2.32 4.72 -12.88
CA ARG A 300 3.00 3.73 -13.72
C ARG A 300 2.78 2.35 -13.14
N ARG A 301 2.20 1.45 -13.94
CA ARG A 301 2.06 0.03 -13.58
C ARG A 301 3.42 -0.65 -13.71
N LEU A 302 3.90 -1.29 -12.65
CA LEU A 302 5.18 -1.98 -12.61
C LEU A 302 4.95 -3.47 -12.82
N LEU A 303 5.30 -3.98 -14.00
CA LEU A 303 5.25 -5.42 -14.27
C LEU A 303 6.55 -6.08 -13.81
N PRO A 304 6.50 -7.24 -13.14
CA PRO A 304 7.68 -8.03 -12.88
C PRO A 304 8.40 -8.37 -14.19
N ASN A 305 9.72 -8.19 -14.24
CA ASN A 305 10.52 -8.49 -15.43
C ASN A 305 10.19 -9.89 -15.98
N GLY A 306 9.71 -9.96 -17.22
CA GLY A 306 9.48 -11.23 -17.94
C GLY A 306 8.02 -11.69 -18.10
N LYS A 307 7.02 -10.84 -17.84
CA LYS A 307 5.59 -11.10 -18.16
C LYS A 307 4.95 -9.94 -18.92
#